data_AF-A0A9X1NXQ8-F1
#
_entry.id   AF-A0A9X1NXQ8-F1
#
_cell.length_a   1.000
_cell.length_b   1.000
_cell.length_c   1.000
_cell.angle_alpha   90.00
_cell.angle_beta   90.00
_cell.angle_gamma   90.00
#
_symmetry.space_group_name_H-M   'P 1'
#
loop_
_entity.id
_entity.type
_entity.pdbx_description
1 polymer ?
#
loop_
_entity_poly.entity_id
_entity_poly.type
_entity_poly.pdbx_seq_one_letter_code
_entity_poly.pdbx_strand_id
1 'polypeptide(L)' 'MIDFFDALGLLLVIEGIVYCLFPAFAKRMAKAALDVSAERLRYGGLVVACLGVALVWITRH' A
#
# COMPACT_ATOMS: atom_id res chain seq x y z
N MET A 1 -1.94 22.22 -4.67
CA MET A 1 -0.49 22.40 -4.50
C MET A 1 -0.06 22.03 -3.08
N ILE A 2 -0.43 20.83 -2.62
CA ILE A 2 0.28 20.01 -1.61
C ILE A 2 0.03 18.51 -1.97
N ASP A 3 -0.03 18.19 -3.26
CA ASP A 3 -0.75 16.96 -3.67
C ASP A 3 0.04 15.67 -3.34
N PHE A 4 1.38 15.72 -3.39
CA PHE A 4 2.21 14.55 -3.09
C PHE A 4 2.45 14.36 -1.59
N PHE A 5 2.75 15.44 -0.86
CA PHE A 5 3.02 15.36 0.57
C PHE A 5 1.76 15.04 1.37
N ASP A 6 0.57 15.50 0.95
CA ASP A 6 -0.69 15.12 1.57
C ASP A 6 -1.01 13.64 1.33
N ALA A 7 -0.83 13.15 0.10
CA ALA A 7 -1.03 11.73 -0.22
C ALA A 7 -0.06 10.83 0.56
N LEU A 8 1.20 11.23 0.67
CA LEU A 8 2.21 10.54 1.47
C LEU A 8 1.87 10.59 2.97
N GLY A 9 1.42 11.74 3.46
CA GLY A 9 0.98 11.91 4.85
C GLY A 9 -0.21 10.99 5.18
N LEU A 10 -1.21 10.93 4.29
CA LEU A 10 -2.36 10.06 4.46
C LEU A 10 -1.98 8.57 4.42
N LEU A 11 -1.07 8.18 3.52
CA LEU A 11 -0.53 6.82 3.47
C LEU A 11 0.11 6.43 4.80
N LEU A 12 0.95 7.30 5.38
CA LEU A 12 1.61 7.07 6.67
C LEU A 12 0.62 6.99 7.83
N VAL A 13 -0.43 7.83 7.84
CA VAL A 13 -1.49 7.76 8.85
C VAL A 13 -2.21 6.41 8.77
N ILE A 14 -2.60 5.97 7.57
CA ILE A 14 -3.30 4.71 7.36
C ILE A 14 -2.40 3.53 7.79
N GLU A 15 -1.15 3.48 7.33
CA GLU A 15 -0.19 2.45 7.74
C GLU A 15 -0.02 2.44 9.26
N GLY A 16 0.20 3.59 9.89
CA GLY A 16 0.37 3.72 11.34
C GLY A 16 -0.84 3.22 12.14
N ILE A 17 -2.06 3.54 11.69
CA ILE A 17 -3.30 3.03 12.31
C ILE A 17 -3.36 1.50 12.20
N VAL A 18 -3.04 0.93 11.04
CA VAL A 18 -3.05 -0.53 10.86
C VAL A 18 -2.07 -1.21 11.81
N TYR A 19 -0.85 -0.70 11.96
CA TYR A 19 0.12 -1.29 12.90
C TYR A 19 -0.26 -1.09 14.36
N CYS A 20 -0.84 0.05 14.73
CA CYS A 20 -1.21 0.37 16.11
C CYS A 20 -2.45 -0.41 16.58
N LEU A 21 -3.51 -0.43 15.75
CA LEU A 21 -4.79 -1.04 16.10
C LEU A 21 -4.81 -2.54 15.82
N PHE A 22 -4.11 -3.00 14.76
CA PHE A 22 -4.14 -4.39 14.31
C PHE A 22 -2.73 -5.01 14.14
N PRO A 23 -1.89 -5.01 15.20
CA PRO A 23 -0.50 -5.48 15.10
C PRO A 23 -0.40 -6.97 14.70
N ALA A 24 -1.36 -7.80 15.11
CA ALA A 24 -1.39 -9.22 14.75
C ALA A 24 -1.69 -9.43 13.25
N PHE A 25 -2.53 -8.58 12.66
CA PHE A 25 -2.82 -8.61 11.23
C PHE A 25 -1.58 -8.24 10.42
N ALA A 26 -0.91 -7.15 10.78
CA ALA A 26 0.32 -6.71 10.14
C ALA A 26 1.42 -7.79 10.17
N LYS A 27 1.64 -8.41 11.33
CA LYS A 27 2.61 -9.53 11.46
C LYS A 27 2.23 -10.73 10.58
N ARG A 28 0.95 -11.06 10.48
CA ARG A 28 0.47 -12.15 9.61
C ARG A 28 0.70 -11.84 8.15
N MET A 29 0.44 -10.61 7.70
CA MET A 29 0.72 -10.19 6.34
C MET A 29 2.21 -10.25 6.00
N ALA A 30 3.08 -9.78 6.91
CA ALA A 30 4.52 -9.87 6.73
C ALA A 30 4.99 -11.33 6.59
N LYS A 31 4.47 -12.23 7.42
CA LYS A 31 4.79 -13.67 7.31
C LYS A 31 4.29 -14.27 6.00
N ALA A 32 3.06 -13.96 5.59
CA ALA A 32 2.52 -14.42 4.32
C ALA A 32 3.34 -13.91 3.12
N ALA A 33 3.89 -12.69 3.20
CA ALA A 33 4.75 -12.15 2.16
C ALA A 33 6.08 -12.91 2.02
N LEU A 34 6.60 -13.49 3.11
CA LEU A 34 7.80 -14.33 3.08
C LEU A 34 7.57 -15.70 2.42
N ASP A 35 6.35 -16.23 2.52
CA ASP A 35 5.97 -17.52 1.93
C ASP A 35 5.67 -17.41 0.42
N VAL A 36 5.47 -16.19 -0.11
CA VAL A 36 5.21 -15.93 -1.53
C VAL A 36 6.53 -15.74 -2.28
N SER A 37 6.65 -16.32 -3.47
CA SER A 37 7.84 -16.13 -4.31
C SER A 37 8.03 -14.66 -4.69
N ALA A 38 9.28 -14.19 -4.71
CA ALA A 38 9.60 -12.80 -5.02
C ALA A 38 9.01 -12.33 -6.36
N GLU A 39 8.96 -13.22 -7.36
CA GLU A 39 8.33 -12.93 -8.66
C GLU A 39 6.83 -12.63 -8.53
N ARG A 40 6.08 -13.44 -7.78
CA ARG A 40 4.64 -13.21 -7.55
C ARG A 40 4.40 -11.94 -6.76
N LEU A 41 5.25 -11.65 -5.78
CA LEU A 41 5.17 -10.40 -5.01
C LEU A 41 5.43 -9.18 -5.90
N ARG A 42 6.39 -9.26 -6.84
CA ARG A 42 6.67 -8.18 -7.81
C ARG A 42 5.49 -7.95 -8.75
N TYR A 43 4.90 -9.00 -9.32
CA TYR A 43 3.75 -8.84 -10.20
C TYR A 43 2.52 -8.31 -9.45
N GLY A 44 2.24 -8.83 -8.24
CA GLY A 44 1.16 -8.31 -7.41
C GLY A 44 1.34 -6.83 -7.07
N GLY A 45 2.56 -6.45 -6.66
CA GLY A 45 2.91 -5.05 -6.39
C GLY A 45 2.78 -4.15 -7.62
N LEU A 46 3.20 -4.63 -8.79
CA LEU A 46 3.07 -3.88 -10.05
C LEU A 46 1.61 -3.63 -10.40
N VAL A 47 0.75 -4.66 -10.29
CA VAL A 47 -0.69 -4.53 -10.57
C VAL A 47 -1.33 -3.49 -9.63
N VAL A 48 -1.04 -3.56 -8.33
CA VAL A 48 -1.57 -2.61 -7.35
C VAL A 48 -1.05 -1.19 -7.61
N ALA A 49 0.22 -1.02 -7.95
CA ALA A 49 0.78 0.28 -8.30
C ALA A 49 0.12 0.89 -9.53
N CYS A 50 -0.09 0.11 -10.60
CA CYS A 50 -0.79 0.56 -11.80
C CYS A 50 -2.24 0.98 -11.49
N LEU A 51 -2.95 0.21 -10.66
CA LEU A 51 -4.31 0.55 -10.23
C LEU A 51 -4.34 1.84 -9.41
N GLY A 52 -3.38 2.03 -8.50
CA GLY A 52 -3.25 3.27 -7.72
C GLY A 52 -3.03 4.50 -8.60
N VAL A 53 -2.15 4.40 -9.60
CA VAL A 53 -1.92 5.46 -10.58
C VAL A 53 -3.18 5.74 -11.40
N ALA A 54 -3.88 4.70 -11.87
CA ALA A 54 -5.12 4.86 -12.63
C ALA A 54 -6.21 5.55 -11.79
N LEU A 55 -6.34 5.20 -10.52
CA LEU A 55 -7.31 5.82 -9.61
C LEU A 55 -7.00 7.30 -9.39
N VAL A 56 -5.74 7.65 -9.11
CA VAL A 56 -5.30 9.05 -8.98
C VAL A 56 -5.53 9.83 -10.27
N TRP A 57 -5.32 9.21 -11.43
CA TRP A 57 -5.57 9.86 -12.71
C TRP A 57 -7.05 10.15 -12.92
N ILE A 58 -7.93 9.20 -12.62
CA ILE A 58 -9.39 9.36 -12.74
C ILE A 58 -9.93 10.42 -11.78
N THR A 59 -9.44 10.50 -10.54
CA THR A 59 -9.94 11.49 -9.57
C THR A 59 -9.42 12.91 -9.82
N ARG A 60 -8.33 13.03 -10.59
CA ARG A 60 -7.71 14.32 -10.94
C ARG A 60 -8.20 14.87 -12.28
N HIS A 61 -8.85 14.06 -13.12
CA HIS A 61 -9.52 14.47 -14.36
C HIS A 61 -11.00 14.76 -14.11
#